data_AF-A0A6G6Z4Y2-F1
#
_entry.id   AF-A0A6G6Z4Y2-F1
#
_cell.length_a   1.000
_cell.length_b   1.000
_cell.length_c   1.000
_cell.angle_alpha   90.00
_cell.angle_beta   90.00
_cell.angle_gamma   90.00
#
_symmetry.space_group_name_H-M   'P 1'
#
loop_
_entity.id
_entity.type
_entity.pdbx_description
1 polymer ?
#
loop_
_entity_poly.entity_id
_entity_poly.type
_entity_poly.pdbx_seq_one_letter_code
_entity_poly.pdbx_strand_id
1 'polypeptide(L)'
;MTDAVPIDRPPAARAAVSQPRSRKAATVSASALAQHLDCSRTYIGKLEADGVIQRQGDGFPLDECRVAYLRYLRRERQQSPRSAADADYVRVKTEMLQTRLMQKRRELVLQSDVDELTDQLCGVVLTHLSGMAARCAPRGDLATRRNIERVVFEVRTEMAKVCQTMADKAGEPPMDE
;
A
#
# COMPACT_ATOMS: atom_id res chain seq x y z
N MET A 1 -12.47 4.15 40.26
CA MET A 1 -13.61 5.09 40.18
C MET A 1 -13.09 6.35 39.52
N THR A 2 -13.27 6.45 38.21
CA THR A 2 -12.86 7.58 37.37
C THR A 2 -14.03 7.86 36.44
N ASP A 3 -14.72 8.96 36.72
CA ASP A 3 -15.94 9.37 36.02
C ASP A 3 -15.66 9.71 34.56
N ALA A 4 -16.41 9.05 33.67
CA ALA A 4 -16.45 9.37 32.26
C ALA A 4 -17.46 10.50 32.03
N VAL A 5 -16.97 11.66 31.58
CA VAL A 5 -17.81 12.79 31.16
C VAL A 5 -18.47 12.45 29.82
N PRO A 6 -19.81 12.43 29.69
CA PRO A 6 -20.47 12.21 28.42
C PRO A 6 -20.51 13.52 27.63
N ILE A 7 -19.87 13.54 26.46
CA ILE A 7 -20.01 14.64 25.49
C ILE A 7 -21.32 14.42 24.74
N ASP A 8 -22.36 15.10 25.19
CA ASP A 8 -23.67 15.16 24.54
C ASP A 8 -23.53 15.95 23.23
N ARG A 9 -23.57 15.23 22.10
CA ARG A 9 -23.51 15.81 20.75
C ARG A 9 -24.94 15.96 20.26
N PRO A 10 -25.48 17.18 20.11
CA PRO A 10 -26.85 17.34 19.64
C PRO A 10 -26.98 16.79 18.21
N PRO A 11 -28.14 16.21 17.85
CA PRO A 11 -28.35 15.67 16.52
C PRO A 11 -28.38 16.82 15.52
N ALA A 12 -27.41 16.82 14.60
CA ALA A 12 -27.39 17.75 13.48
C ALA A 12 -28.67 17.57 12.65
N ALA A 13 -29.63 18.48 12.84
CA ALA A 13 -30.79 18.61 12.00
C ALA A 13 -30.28 18.75 10.55
N ARG A 14 -30.55 17.73 9.72
CA ARG A 14 -30.34 17.80 8.28
C ARG A 14 -31.31 18.84 7.75
N ALA A 15 -30.88 20.10 7.74
CA ALA A 15 -31.53 21.14 6.98
C ALA A 15 -31.57 20.65 5.53
N ALA A 16 -32.76 20.29 5.07
CA ALA A 16 -33.02 19.98 3.68
C ALA A 16 -32.66 21.24 2.89
N VAL A 17 -31.46 21.21 2.29
CA VAL A 17 -30.99 22.25 1.39
C VAL A 17 -32.00 22.30 0.26
N SER A 18 -32.87 23.30 0.30
CA SER A 18 -33.85 23.55 -0.73
C SER A 18 -33.09 23.79 -2.03
N GLN A 19 -33.23 22.87 -2.98
CA GLN A 19 -32.66 23.03 -4.31
C GLN A 19 -33.17 24.36 -4.90
N PRO A 20 -32.27 25.27 -5.32
CA PRO A 20 -32.70 26.52 -5.90
C PRO A 20 -33.45 26.21 -7.20
N ARG A 21 -34.69 26.73 -7.25
CA ARG A 21 -35.57 26.85 -8.42
C ARG A 21 -34.75 27.01 -9.70
N SER A 22 -35.10 26.22 -10.73
CA SER A 22 -34.55 26.33 -12.09
C SER A 22 -34.58 27.79 -12.56
N ARG A 23 -33.46 28.50 -12.40
CA ARG A 23 -33.23 29.76 -13.11
C ARG A 23 -33.26 29.41 -14.58
N LYS A 24 -34.08 30.12 -15.37
CA LYS A 24 -34.02 30.06 -16.84
C LYS A 24 -32.55 30.15 -17.24
N ALA A 25 -32.02 29.09 -17.87
CA ALA A 25 -30.65 29.07 -18.33
C ALA A 25 -30.46 30.27 -19.26
N ALA A 26 -29.62 31.22 -18.87
CA ALA A 26 -29.26 32.32 -19.75
C ALA A 26 -28.54 31.70 -20.96
N THR A 27 -29.24 31.66 -22.09
CA THR A 27 -28.67 31.21 -23.34
C THR A 27 -27.84 32.35 -23.91
N VAL A 28 -26.58 32.07 -24.21
CA VAL A 28 -25.63 33.04 -24.74
C VAL A 28 -25.16 32.63 -26.13
N SER A 29 -24.74 33.61 -26.94
CA SER A 29 -24.12 33.33 -28.23
C SER A 29 -22.73 32.70 -28.04
N ALA A 30 -22.19 32.07 -29.09
CA ALA A 30 -20.85 31.48 -29.06
C ALA A 30 -19.77 32.50 -28.69
N SER A 31 -19.90 33.75 -29.16
CA SER A 31 -18.94 34.83 -28.86
C SER A 31 -18.99 35.25 -27.40
N ALA A 32 -20.18 35.32 -26.80
CA ALA A 32 -20.34 35.63 -25.38
C ALA A 32 -19.85 34.46 -24.49
N LEU A 33 -20.08 33.22 -24.91
CA LEU A 33 -19.53 32.05 -24.21
C LEU A 33 -17.99 32.04 -24.25
N ALA A 34 -17.40 32.36 -25.40
CA ALA A 34 -15.95 32.46 -25.58
C ALA A 34 -15.33 33.48 -24.60
N GLN A 35 -15.94 34.66 -24.44
CA GLN A 35 -15.51 35.65 -23.45
C GLN A 35 -15.61 35.13 -22.01
N HIS A 36 -16.67 34.37 -21.69
CA HIS A 36 -16.85 33.82 -20.34
C HIS A 36 -15.87 32.69 -19.99
N LEU A 37 -15.42 31.93 -20.99
CA LEU A 37 -14.46 30.85 -20.82
C LEU A 37 -13.02 31.30 -21.10
N ASP A 38 -12.82 32.59 -21.38
CA ASP A 38 -11.54 33.21 -21.73
C ASP A 38 -10.82 32.48 -22.88
N CYS A 39 -11.57 32.16 -23.94
CA CYS A 39 -11.05 31.44 -25.10
C CYS A 39 -11.59 32.02 -26.42
N SER A 40 -11.10 31.51 -27.55
CA SER A 40 -11.53 32.00 -28.86
C SER A 40 -12.88 31.41 -29.29
N ARG A 41 -13.65 32.14 -30.10
CA ARG A 41 -14.90 31.63 -30.70
C ARG A 41 -14.65 30.37 -31.55
N THR A 42 -13.51 30.28 -32.22
CA THR A 42 -13.13 29.09 -32.99
C THR A 42 -12.91 27.87 -32.09
N TYR A 43 -12.38 28.09 -30.88
CA TYR A 43 -12.21 27.03 -29.89
C TYR A 43 -13.54 26.56 -29.29
N ILE A 44 -14.53 27.45 -29.12
CA ILE A 44 -15.91 27.05 -28.77
C ILE A 44 -16.48 26.10 -29.82
N GLY A 45 -16.30 26.38 -31.11
CA GLY A 45 -16.75 25.48 -32.19
C GLY A 45 -16.07 24.10 -32.15
N LYS A 46 -14.79 24.04 -31.75
CA LYS A 46 -14.09 22.75 -31.52
C LYS A 46 -14.68 22.02 -30.32
N LEU A 47 -14.87 22.68 -29.18
CA LEU A 47 -15.45 22.07 -27.99
C LEU A 47 -16.89 21.57 -28.22
N GLU A 48 -17.65 22.23 -29.10
CA GLU A 48 -18.96 21.77 -29.54
C GLU A 48 -18.84 20.52 -30.42
N ALA A 49 -17.94 20.52 -31.40
CA ALA A 49 -17.69 19.35 -32.27
C ALA A 49 -17.18 18.13 -31.49
N ASP A 50 -16.35 18.36 -30.47
CA ASP A 50 -15.82 17.34 -29.56
C ASP A 50 -16.88 16.89 -28.51
N GLY A 51 -18.08 17.48 -28.53
CA GLY A 51 -19.18 17.15 -27.64
C GLY A 51 -18.99 17.57 -26.18
N VAL A 52 -17.99 18.42 -25.90
CA VAL A 52 -17.68 18.93 -24.55
C VAL A 52 -18.75 19.92 -24.09
N ILE A 53 -19.22 20.78 -24.97
CA ILE A 53 -20.30 21.74 -24.73
C ILE A 53 -21.43 21.51 -25.74
N GLN A 54 -22.67 21.70 -25.33
CA GLN A 54 -23.83 21.44 -26.17
C GLN A 54 -24.64 22.71 -26.40
N ARG A 55 -25.06 22.91 -27.65
CA ARG A 55 -25.96 23.99 -28.04
C ARG A 55 -27.41 23.58 -27.81
N GLN A 56 -28.22 24.48 -27.25
CA GLN A 56 -29.65 24.29 -27.08
C GLN A 56 -30.39 25.37 -27.89
N GLY A 57 -31.01 24.94 -29.00
CA GLY A 57 -31.67 25.85 -29.93
C GLY A 57 -30.69 26.86 -30.53
N ASP A 58 -30.95 28.15 -30.31
CA ASP A 58 -30.17 29.24 -30.91
C ASP A 58 -28.92 29.64 -30.09
N GLY A 59 -28.72 29.06 -28.91
CA GLY A 59 -27.63 29.49 -28.02
C GLY A 59 -27.06 28.38 -27.14
N PHE A 60 -26.14 28.78 -26.26
CA PHE A 60 -25.48 27.92 -25.31
C PHE A 60 -25.97 28.21 -23.88
N PRO A 61 -26.44 27.21 -23.13
CA PRO A 61 -26.77 27.38 -21.72
C PRO A 61 -25.49 27.67 -20.91
N LEU A 62 -25.33 28.91 -20.46
CA LEU A 62 -24.05 29.41 -19.92
C LEU A 62 -23.50 28.55 -18.76
N ASP A 63 -24.32 28.26 -17.76
CA ASP A 63 -23.88 27.56 -16.56
C ASP A 63 -23.56 26.08 -16.83
N GLU A 64 -24.32 25.43 -17.70
CA GLU A 64 -24.07 24.05 -18.12
C GLU A 64 -22.77 23.95 -18.91
N CYS A 65 -22.55 24.84 -19.87
CA CYS A 65 -21.32 24.90 -20.65
C CYS A 65 -20.08 25.18 -19.76
N ARG A 66 -20.20 26.05 -18.75
CA ARG A 66 -19.12 26.30 -17.77
C ARG A 66 -18.77 25.05 -16.97
N VAL A 67 -19.76 24.36 -16.43
CA VAL A 67 -19.54 23.14 -15.65
C VAL A 67 -18.93 22.05 -16.55
N ALA A 68 -19.43 21.91 -17.78
CA ALA A 68 -18.91 20.94 -18.73
C ALA A 68 -17.44 21.24 -19.11
N TYR A 69 -17.11 22.51 -19.35
CA TYR A 69 -15.73 22.93 -19.61
C TYR A 69 -14.79 22.69 -18.42
N LEU A 70 -15.21 23.00 -17.20
CA LEU A 70 -14.41 22.70 -16.00
C LEU A 70 -14.20 21.19 -15.80
N ARG A 71 -15.21 20.36 -16.11
CA ARG A 71 -15.07 18.89 -16.07
C ARG A 71 -14.09 18.41 -17.14
N TYR A 72 -14.15 18.98 -18.33
CA TYR A 72 -13.21 18.69 -19.42
C TYR A 72 -11.78 19.02 -19.02
N LEU A 73 -11.50 20.23 -18.53
CA LEU A 73 -10.16 20.62 -18.07
C LEU A 73 -9.63 19.71 -16.95
N ARG A 74 -10.50 19.28 -16.03
CA ARG A 74 -10.12 18.33 -14.97
C ARG A 74 -9.74 16.96 -15.53
N ARG A 75 -10.48 16.45 -16.52
CA ARG A 75 -10.16 15.18 -17.19
C ARG A 75 -8.86 15.27 -17.99
N GLU A 76 -8.69 16.34 -18.75
CA GLU A 76 -7.48 16.57 -19.55
C GLU A 76 -6.24 16.66 -18.67
N ARG A 77 -6.34 17.34 -17.52
CA ARG A 77 -5.27 17.41 -16.52
C ARG A 77 -4.96 16.05 -15.87
N GLN A 78 -5.96 15.20 -15.67
CA GLN A 78 -5.77 13.82 -15.16
C GLN A 78 -5.16 12.88 -16.21
N GLN A 79 -5.40 13.14 -17.50
CA GLN A 79 -4.89 12.32 -18.59
C GLN A 79 -3.49 12.73 -19.06
N SER A 80 -2.93 13.82 -18.51
CA SER A 80 -1.57 14.22 -18.84
C SER A 80 -0.59 13.11 -18.43
N PRO A 81 0.25 12.59 -19.34
CA PRO A 81 1.26 11.58 -19.02
C PRO A 81 2.24 12.06 -17.93
N ARG A 82 2.40 13.38 -17.80
CA ARG A 82 3.17 14.00 -16.72
C ARG A 82 2.55 13.78 -15.34
N SER A 83 1.21 13.82 -15.23
CA SER A 83 0.52 13.58 -13.96
C SER A 83 0.60 12.14 -13.49
N ALA A 84 0.60 11.18 -14.43
CA ALA A 84 0.80 9.76 -14.14
C ALA A 84 2.23 9.49 -13.67
N ALA A 85 3.22 10.02 -14.40
CA ALA A 85 4.63 9.89 -14.02
C ALA A 85 4.94 10.54 -12.67
N ASP A 86 4.36 11.71 -12.38
CA ASP A 86 4.51 12.39 -11.09
C ASP A 86 3.88 11.56 -9.95
N ALA A 87 2.72 10.94 -10.19
CA ALA A 87 2.07 10.07 -9.21
C ALA A 87 2.91 8.80 -8.91
N ASP A 88 3.46 8.16 -9.95
CA ASP A 88 4.34 7.02 -9.79
C ASP A 88 5.63 7.39 -9.04
N TYR A 89 6.23 8.55 -9.37
CA TYR A 89 7.39 9.06 -8.66
C TYR A 89 7.11 9.31 -7.17
N VAL A 90 5.96 9.91 -6.84
CA VAL A 90 5.54 10.13 -5.45
C VAL A 90 5.32 8.80 -4.73
N ARG A 91 4.72 7.80 -5.38
CA ARG A 91 4.53 6.46 -4.81
C ARG A 91 5.87 5.82 -4.43
N VAL A 92 6.79 5.73 -5.39
CA VAL A 92 8.12 5.12 -5.19
C VAL A 92 8.91 5.87 -4.10
N LYS A 93 8.84 7.20 -4.08
CA LYS A 93 9.50 8.01 -3.05
C LYS A 93 8.89 7.79 -1.66
N THR A 94 7.58 7.60 -1.58
CA THR A 94 6.88 7.31 -0.33
C THR A 94 7.29 5.94 0.21
N GLU A 95 7.34 4.92 -0.65
CA GLU A 95 7.81 3.58 -0.29
C GLU A 95 9.27 3.61 0.21
N MET A 96 10.16 4.30 -0.50
CA MET A 96 11.55 4.49 -0.07
C MET A 96 11.64 5.14 1.32
N LEU A 97 10.84 6.16 1.58
CA LEU A 97 10.82 6.84 2.88
C LEU A 97 10.27 5.93 3.98
N GLN A 98 9.26 5.13 3.69
CA GLN A 98 8.72 4.14 4.64
C GLN A 98 9.78 3.11 5.02
N THR A 99 10.48 2.52 4.04
CA THR A 99 11.57 1.55 4.33
C THR A 99 12.66 2.18 5.19
N ARG A 100 13.06 3.42 4.90
CA ARG A 100 14.05 4.14 5.71
C ARG A 100 13.56 4.43 7.13
N LEU A 101 12.28 4.74 7.30
CA LEU A 101 11.69 4.95 8.62
C LEU A 101 11.65 3.64 9.42
N MET A 102 11.24 2.54 8.79
CA MET A 102 11.22 1.21 9.41
C MET A 102 12.64 0.75 9.80
N GLN A 103 13.64 0.96 8.94
CA GLN A 103 15.05 0.72 9.28
C GLN A 103 15.51 1.54 10.48
N LYS A 104 15.20 2.85 10.51
CA LYS A 104 15.57 3.72 11.66
C LYS A 104 14.87 3.32 12.96
N ARG A 105 13.64 2.82 12.88
CA ARG A 105 12.89 2.28 14.03
C ARG A 105 13.37 0.89 14.46
N ARG A 106 14.33 0.30 13.74
CA ARG A 106 14.81 -1.08 13.93
C ARG A 106 13.70 -2.13 13.78
N GLU A 107 12.73 -1.83 12.92
CA GLU A 107 11.66 -2.77 12.55
C GLU A 107 12.10 -3.71 11.41
N LEU A 108 13.20 -3.38 10.71
CA LEU A 108 13.81 -4.19 9.66
C LEU A 108 15.22 -4.60 10.06
N VAL A 109 15.59 -5.84 9.73
CA VAL A 109 16.93 -6.41 9.92
C VAL A 109 17.40 -6.94 8.57
N LEU A 110 18.72 -6.92 8.33
CA LEU A 110 19.30 -7.54 7.15
C LEU A 110 19.18 -9.07 7.28
N GLN A 111 18.79 -9.73 6.19
CA GLN A 111 18.69 -11.20 6.17
C GLN A 111 20.03 -11.85 6.53
N SER A 112 21.15 -11.35 5.97
CA SER A 112 22.49 -11.84 6.29
C SER A 112 22.81 -11.86 7.78
N ASP A 113 22.37 -10.85 8.53
CA ASP A 113 22.63 -10.75 9.96
C ASP A 113 21.80 -11.78 10.74
N VAL A 114 20.57 -12.05 10.27
CA VAL A 114 19.69 -13.08 10.85
C VAL A 114 20.21 -14.47 10.52
N ASP A 115 20.69 -14.69 9.30
CA ASP A 115 21.26 -15.96 8.85
C ASP A 115 22.53 -16.27 9.63
N GLU A 116 23.44 -15.31 9.76
CA GLU A 116 24.67 -15.47 10.55
C GLU A 116 24.36 -15.76 12.03
N LEU A 117 23.42 -15.03 12.62
CA LEU A 117 22.97 -15.28 14.00
C LEU A 117 22.37 -16.68 14.16
N THR A 118 21.58 -17.11 13.18
CA THR A 118 20.94 -18.44 13.17
C THR A 118 21.99 -19.54 13.07
N ASP A 119 22.96 -19.41 12.19
CA ASP A 119 24.08 -20.34 12.04
C ASP A 119 24.91 -20.45 13.32
N GLN A 120 25.21 -19.31 13.96
CA GLN A 120 25.93 -19.29 15.24
C GLN A 120 25.14 -20.03 16.34
N LEU A 121 23.83 -19.76 16.48
CA LEU A 121 22.98 -20.43 17.45
C LEU A 121 22.89 -21.94 17.19
N CYS A 122 22.67 -22.34 15.95
CA CYS A 122 22.65 -23.75 15.53
C CYS A 122 23.99 -24.44 15.81
N GLY A 123 25.12 -23.77 15.55
CA GLY A 123 26.46 -24.28 15.82
C GLY A 123 26.73 -24.53 17.31
N VAL A 124 26.28 -23.63 18.19
CA VAL A 124 26.40 -23.79 19.65
C VAL A 124 25.56 -24.98 20.13
N VAL A 125 24.31 -25.07 19.68
CA VAL A 125 23.42 -26.18 20.03
C VAL A 125 23.99 -27.52 19.55
N LEU A 126 24.47 -27.57 18.31
CA LEU A 126 25.07 -28.77 17.74
C LEU A 126 26.29 -29.24 18.54
N THR A 127 27.19 -28.32 18.87
CA THR A 127 28.40 -28.59 19.66
C THR A 127 28.06 -29.22 21.00
N HIS A 128 27.12 -28.62 21.75
CA HIS A 128 26.75 -29.13 23.06
C HIS A 128 25.99 -30.46 23.01
N LEU A 129 25.07 -30.63 22.07
CA LEU A 129 24.34 -31.89 21.91
C LEU A 129 25.28 -33.04 21.51
N SER A 130 26.28 -32.78 20.66
CA SER A 130 27.26 -33.80 20.23
C SER A 130 28.09 -34.32 21.40
N GLY A 131 28.43 -33.44 22.35
CA GLY A 131 29.18 -33.81 23.55
C GLY A 131 28.33 -34.38 24.69
N MET A 132 27.01 -34.51 24.53
CA MET A 132 26.11 -34.85 25.63
C MET A 132 26.31 -36.29 26.11
N ALA A 133 26.42 -37.24 25.18
CA ALA A 133 26.59 -38.66 25.52
C ALA A 133 27.88 -38.94 26.31
N ALA A 134 28.97 -38.22 25.99
CA ALA A 134 30.23 -38.31 26.73
C ALA A 134 30.16 -37.69 28.15
N ARG A 135 29.29 -36.70 28.37
CA ARG A 135 29.14 -36.01 29.66
C ARG A 135 28.15 -36.69 30.60
N CYS A 136 27.13 -37.34 30.03
CA CYS A 136 26.00 -37.87 30.80
C CYS A 136 26.07 -39.39 31.01
N ALA A 137 26.75 -40.15 30.13
CA ALA A 137 26.86 -41.60 30.31
C ALA A 137 27.91 -41.96 31.38
N PRO A 138 27.63 -42.93 32.27
CA PRO A 138 28.62 -43.48 33.17
C PRO A 138 29.85 -44.03 32.42
N ARG A 139 31.04 -43.95 33.03
CA ARG A 139 32.28 -44.44 32.42
C ARG A 139 32.16 -45.94 32.10
N GLY A 140 32.38 -46.29 30.83
CA GLY A 140 32.33 -47.67 30.34
C GLY A 140 30.94 -48.16 29.91
N ASP A 141 29.87 -47.39 30.16
CA ASP A 141 28.52 -47.76 29.75
C ASP A 141 28.22 -47.31 28.30
N LEU A 142 28.55 -48.19 27.36
CA LEU A 142 28.31 -47.97 25.93
C LEU A 142 26.82 -48.00 25.57
N ALA A 143 25.98 -48.72 26.31
CA ALA A 143 24.56 -48.84 26.01
C ALA A 143 23.86 -47.51 26.26
N THR A 144 24.10 -46.91 27.43
CA THR A 144 23.57 -45.59 27.77
C THR A 144 24.08 -44.50 26.82
N ARG A 145 25.37 -44.55 26.45
CA ARG A 145 25.94 -43.60 25.47
C ARG A 145 25.23 -43.65 24.12
N ARG A 146 25.03 -44.85 23.57
CA ARG A 146 24.31 -45.05 22.29
C ARG A 146 22.85 -44.60 22.36
N ASN A 147 22.18 -44.86 23.48
CA ASN A 147 20.81 -44.41 23.69
C ASN A 147 20.72 -42.87 23.66
N ILE A 148 21.66 -42.17 24.30
CA ILE A 148 21.72 -40.71 24.28
C ILE A 148 22.02 -40.20 22.87
N GLU A 149 22.99 -40.79 22.17
CA GLU A 149 23.31 -40.42 20.77
C GLU A 149 22.10 -40.59 19.83
N ARG A 150 21.33 -41.67 20.00
CA ARG A 150 20.09 -41.87 19.25
C ARG A 150 19.07 -40.75 19.50
N VAL A 151 18.80 -40.42 20.76
CA VAL A 151 17.84 -39.34 21.10
C VAL A 151 18.33 -37.99 20.58
N VAL A 152 19.64 -37.70 20.67
CA VAL A 152 20.21 -36.48 20.07
C VAL A 152 20.01 -36.43 18.57
N PHE A 153 20.20 -37.54 17.87
CA PHE A 153 19.98 -37.63 16.44
C PHE A 153 18.50 -37.45 16.05
N GLU A 154 17.59 -38.07 16.79
CA GLU A 154 16.14 -37.92 16.61
C GLU A 154 15.73 -36.45 16.74
N VAL A 155 16.14 -35.78 17.83
CA VAL A 155 15.85 -34.35 18.06
C VAL A 155 16.40 -33.47 16.94
N ARG A 156 17.64 -33.71 16.48
CA ARG A 156 18.21 -32.96 15.35
C ARG A 156 17.42 -33.14 14.06
N THR A 157 16.98 -34.36 13.81
CA THR A 157 16.19 -34.68 12.61
C THR A 157 14.83 -33.99 12.66
N GLU A 158 14.19 -33.95 13.84
CA GLU A 158 12.93 -33.22 14.04
C GLU A 158 13.11 -31.72 13.88
N MET A 159 14.16 -31.13 14.45
CA MET A 159 14.48 -29.71 14.27
C MET A 159 14.64 -29.36 12.79
N ALA A 160 15.42 -30.15 12.03
CA ALA A 160 15.62 -29.94 10.59
C ALA A 160 14.29 -30.01 9.81
N LYS A 161 13.42 -30.98 10.13
CA LYS A 161 12.10 -31.12 9.50
C LYS A 161 11.19 -29.92 9.78
N VAL A 162 11.19 -29.41 11.01
CA VAL A 162 10.39 -28.23 11.38
C VAL A 162 10.89 -27.01 10.62
N CYS A 163 12.20 -26.77 10.58
CA CYS A 163 12.77 -25.67 9.80
C CYS A 163 12.41 -25.76 8.32
N GLN A 164 12.56 -26.94 7.70
CA GLN A 164 12.19 -27.15 6.29
C GLN A 164 10.71 -26.88 6.04
N THR A 165 9.82 -27.37 6.91
CA THR A 165 8.37 -27.15 6.78
C THR A 165 8.01 -25.66 6.90
N MET A 166 8.75 -24.92 7.73
CA MET A 166 8.55 -23.47 7.87
C MET A 166 9.06 -22.72 6.64
N ALA A 167 10.22 -23.08 6.10
CA ALA A 167 10.77 -22.54 4.86
C ALA A 167 9.80 -22.76 3.67
N ASP A 168 9.28 -23.99 3.52
CA ASP A 168 8.33 -24.35 2.47
C ASP A 168 7.03 -23.51 2.56
N LYS A 169 6.55 -23.24 3.79
CA LYS A 169 5.37 -22.38 4.03
C LYS A 169 5.63 -20.91 3.74
N ALA A 170 6.85 -20.44 3.98
CA ALA A 170 7.26 -19.07 3.73
C ALA A 170 7.47 -18.79 2.23
N GLY A 171 7.52 -19.84 1.40
CA GLY A 171 7.77 -19.72 -0.04
C GLY A 171 9.19 -19.24 -0.33
N GLU A 172 10.15 -19.63 0.51
CA GLU A 172 11.55 -19.25 0.34
C GLU A 172 12.06 -19.74 -1.02
N PRO A 173 12.81 -18.90 -1.76
CA PRO A 173 13.46 -19.34 -2.98
C PRO A 173 14.45 -20.47 -2.66
N PRO A 174 14.65 -21.42 -3.57
CA PRO A 174 15.63 -22.48 -3.36
C PRO A 174 17.01 -21.86 -3.08
N MET A 175 17.76 -22.44 -2.15
CA MET A 175 19.12 -22.03 -1.85
C MET A 175 19.95 -22.12 -3.15
N ASP A 176 20.51 -20.99 -3.59
CA ASP A 176 21.45 -20.98 -4.70
C ASP A 176 22.70 -21.80 -4.28
N GLU A 177 23.07 -22.79 -5.10
CA GLU A 177 24.23 -23.68 -4.88
C GLU A 177 25.59 -22.94 -4.90
#